data_AF-A0AAV6V389-F1
#
_entry.id   AF-A0AAV6V389-F1
#
_cell.length_a   1.000
_cell.length_b   1.000
_cell.length_c   1.000
_cell.angle_alpha   90.00
_cell.angle_beta   90.00
_cell.angle_gamma   90.00
#
_symmetry.space_group_name_H-M   'P 1'
#
loop_
_entity.id
_entity.type
_entity.pdbx_description
1 polymer ?
#
loop_
_entity_poly.entity_id
_entity_poly.type
_entity_poly.pdbx_seq_one_letter_code
_entity_poly.pdbx_strand_id
1 'polypeptide(L)'
;MSYTLKTSSGRHNYSQTEIPDNSEKSCQAPKRQNQEIQTDVCENKEQIIAKYDLGSLSSFLRRVTPTVCSVLEKNLKSKAFDRFKLMSDAEATSIARLHLLEKTLESGFCCSSVSWNCIGTALAVAYPLSY
;
A
#
# COMPACT_ATOMS: atom_id res chain seq x y z
N MET A 1 -35.12 94.88 -12.39
CA MET A 1 -35.73 95.47 -13.59
C MET A 1 -35.66 94.45 -14.72
N SER A 2 -36.78 94.32 -15.41
CA SER A 2 -37.25 93.19 -16.18
C SER A 2 -36.66 93.14 -17.58
N TYR A 3 -36.13 91.99 -18.01
CA TYR A 3 -36.00 91.65 -19.44
C TYR A 3 -36.23 90.15 -19.65
N THR A 4 -37.47 89.85 -20.03
CA THR A 4 -37.92 89.16 -21.24
C THR A 4 -37.05 88.09 -21.92
N LEU A 5 -37.79 87.07 -22.38
CA LEU A 5 -37.54 86.13 -23.49
C LEU A 5 -36.72 84.88 -23.11
N LYS A 6 -37.06 83.66 -23.50
CA LYS A 6 -37.70 83.19 -24.75
C LYS A 6 -38.29 81.80 -24.48
N THR A 7 -39.53 81.55 -24.86
CA THR A 7 -40.14 80.22 -24.77
C THR A 7 -39.73 79.33 -25.94
N SER A 8 -39.13 78.21 -25.55
CA SER A 8 -39.20 76.85 -26.09
C SER A 8 -39.03 76.61 -27.60
N SER A 9 -37.89 76.00 -27.94
CA SER A 9 -37.85 74.89 -28.89
C SER A 9 -37.00 73.80 -28.25
N GLY A 10 -37.66 72.81 -27.63
CA GLY A 10 -36.98 71.63 -27.13
C GLY A 10 -36.47 70.83 -28.33
N ARG A 11 -35.16 70.86 -28.60
CA ARG A 11 -34.55 69.97 -29.59
C ARG A 11 -34.55 68.57 -28.99
N HIS A 12 -35.40 67.70 -29.53
CA HIS A 12 -35.33 66.28 -29.25
C HIS A 12 -34.17 65.69 -30.06
N ASN A 13 -33.23 65.13 -29.33
CA ASN A 13 -32.07 64.43 -29.87
C ASN A 13 -32.45 62.96 -30.08
N TYR A 14 -31.98 62.38 -31.17
CA TYR A 14 -31.89 60.93 -31.29
C TYR A 14 -30.44 60.59 -31.61
N SER A 15 -29.81 59.85 -30.72
CA SER A 15 -28.53 59.19 -30.97
C SER A 15 -28.73 57.74 -30.57
N GLN A 16 -28.53 56.83 -31.52
CA GLN A 16 -28.58 55.40 -31.28
C GLN A 16 -27.16 54.87 -31.21
N THR A 17 -26.85 54.10 -30.17
CA THR A 17 -25.56 53.41 -30.03
C THR A 17 -25.62 52.05 -30.72
N GLU A 18 -24.50 51.64 -31.31
CA GLU A 18 -24.38 50.31 -31.91
C GLU A 18 -24.51 49.20 -30.87
N ILE A 19 -24.95 48.04 -31.33
CA ILE A 19 -25.11 46.85 -30.48
C ILE A 19 -23.72 46.24 -30.28
N PRO A 20 -23.27 45.99 -29.03
CA PRO A 20 -21.96 45.42 -28.78
C PRO A 20 -21.91 43.96 -29.25
N ASP A 21 -20.80 43.62 -29.90
CA ASP A 21 -20.55 42.28 -30.40
C ASP A 21 -19.93 41.42 -29.28
N ASN A 22 -20.60 40.32 -28.94
CA ASN A 22 -20.18 39.42 -27.86
C ASN A 22 -19.76 38.08 -28.43
N SER A 23 -18.59 37.59 -28.01
CA SER A 23 -18.11 36.24 -28.33
C SER A 23 -17.89 35.42 -27.07
N GLU A 24 -18.41 34.20 -27.07
CA GLU A 24 -18.21 33.26 -25.96
C GLU A 24 -16.84 32.61 -26.05
N LYS A 25 -16.08 32.67 -24.96
CA LYS A 25 -14.80 31.98 -24.83
C LYS A 25 -14.89 31.06 -23.62
N SER A 26 -14.46 29.81 -23.80
CA SER A 26 -14.35 28.85 -22.70
C SER A 26 -12.89 28.54 -22.41
N CYS A 27 -12.62 28.24 -21.15
CA CYS A 27 -11.35 27.71 -20.67
C CYS A 27 -11.66 26.45 -19.84
N GLN A 28 -10.81 25.43 -19.92
CA GLN A 28 -10.96 24.21 -19.13
C GLN A 28 -9.79 24.06 -18.16
N ALA A 29 -10.09 23.56 -16.96
CA ALA A 29 -9.08 23.15 -16.00
C ALA A 29 -8.70 21.67 -16.23
N PRO A 30 -7.47 21.25 -15.87
CA PRO A 30 -7.05 19.86 -16.01
C PRO A 30 -7.98 18.91 -15.26
N LYS A 31 -8.58 17.96 -16.00
CA LYS A 31 -9.37 16.87 -15.43
C LYS A 31 -8.48 15.65 -15.23
N ARG A 32 -8.54 15.03 -14.05
CA ARG A 32 -7.83 13.78 -13.74
C ARG A 32 -8.83 12.66 -13.53
N GLN A 33 -8.42 11.45 -13.89
CA GLN A 33 -9.15 10.22 -13.63
C GLN A 33 -8.20 9.22 -13.00
N ASN A 34 -8.70 8.49 -12.00
CA ASN A 34 -7.93 7.47 -11.33
C ASN A 34 -7.90 6.19 -12.18
N GLN A 35 -6.77 5.49 -12.13
CA GLN A 35 -6.60 4.17 -12.69
C GLN A 35 -5.87 3.29 -11.68
N GLU A 36 -6.37 2.08 -11.48
CA GLU A 36 -5.77 1.08 -10.61
C GLU A 36 -5.21 -0.05 -11.48
N ILE A 37 -4.00 -0.49 -11.16
CA ILE A 37 -3.34 -1.62 -11.81
C ILE A 37 -2.87 -2.61 -10.74
N GLN A 38 -3.03 -3.90 -11.02
CA GLN A 38 -2.50 -4.98 -10.20
C GLN A 38 -1.39 -5.67 -10.97
N THR A 39 -0.24 -5.88 -10.33
CA THR A 39 0.88 -6.58 -10.96
C THR A 39 0.76 -8.07 -10.66
N ASP A 40 0.76 -8.89 -11.71
CA ASP A 40 0.82 -10.33 -11.55
C ASP A 40 2.22 -10.77 -11.10
N VAL A 41 2.27 -11.78 -10.22
CA VAL A 41 3.54 -12.39 -9.82
C VAL A 41 3.97 -13.36 -10.93
N CYS A 42 4.80 -12.88 -11.85
CA CYS A 42 5.39 -13.72 -12.89
C CYS A 42 6.62 -14.45 -12.34
N GLU A 43 6.42 -15.65 -11.79
CA GLU A 43 7.54 -16.54 -11.45
C GLU A 43 8.06 -17.24 -12.72
N ASN A 44 9.05 -16.65 -13.40
CA ASN A 44 9.81 -17.36 -14.43
C ASN A 44 10.73 -18.39 -13.77
N LYS A 45 10.19 -19.58 -13.49
CA LYS A 45 10.96 -20.77 -13.11
C LYS A 45 11.60 -21.39 -14.34
N GLU A 46 12.40 -20.62 -15.05
CA GLU A 46 13.27 -21.20 -16.07
C GLU A 46 14.29 -22.08 -15.36
N GLN A 47 14.26 -23.38 -15.64
CA GLN A 47 15.40 -24.23 -15.35
C GLN A 47 16.55 -23.70 -16.19
N ILE A 48 17.46 -22.95 -15.57
CA ILE A 48 18.64 -22.39 -16.22
C ILE A 48 19.56 -23.56 -16.59
N ILE A 49 19.25 -24.25 -17.69
CA ILE A 49 20.21 -25.09 -18.40
C ILE A 49 21.05 -24.11 -19.22
N ALA A 50 21.93 -23.40 -18.53
CA ALA A 50 22.87 -22.49 -19.17
C ALA A 50 23.73 -23.30 -20.15
N LYS A 51 23.85 -22.82 -21.39
CA LYS A 51 24.87 -23.32 -22.31
C LYS A 51 26.22 -22.82 -21.79
N TYR A 52 27.09 -23.72 -21.35
CA TYR A 52 28.43 -23.39 -20.85
C TYR A 52 29.49 -24.16 -21.63
N ASP A 53 30.70 -23.59 -21.66
CA ASP A 53 31.88 -24.30 -22.14
C ASP A 53 32.29 -25.37 -21.11
N LEU A 54 32.18 -26.63 -21.53
CA LEU A 54 32.52 -27.80 -20.71
C LEU A 54 33.99 -27.80 -20.26
N GLY A 55 34.91 -27.28 -21.09
CA GLY A 55 36.34 -27.26 -20.79
C GLY A 55 36.66 -26.27 -19.66
N SER A 56 36.15 -25.05 -19.77
CA SER A 56 36.27 -24.02 -18.73
C SER A 56 35.59 -24.44 -17.43
N LEU A 57 34.35 -24.99 -17.50
CA LEU A 57 33.65 -25.46 -16.31
C LEU A 57 34.41 -26.59 -15.60
N SER A 58 34.88 -27.59 -16.34
CA SER A 58 35.65 -28.70 -15.78
C SER A 58 36.93 -28.22 -15.10
N SER A 59 37.65 -27.29 -15.75
CA SER A 59 38.87 -26.71 -15.21
C SER A 59 38.62 -25.92 -13.92
N PHE A 60 37.52 -25.16 -13.89
CA PHE A 60 37.09 -24.43 -12.71
C PHE A 60 36.74 -25.38 -11.55
N LEU A 61 35.88 -26.37 -11.81
CA LEU A 61 35.45 -27.34 -10.80
C LEU A 61 36.66 -28.11 -10.24
N ARG A 62 37.54 -28.61 -11.11
CA ARG A 62 38.75 -29.32 -10.68
C ARG A 62 39.66 -28.47 -9.79
N ARG A 63 39.73 -27.15 -10.03
CA ARG A 63 40.52 -26.22 -9.20
C ARG A 63 39.85 -25.92 -7.86
N VAL A 64 38.52 -25.78 -7.83
CA VAL A 64 37.79 -25.30 -6.64
C VAL A 64 37.37 -26.44 -5.71
N THR A 65 37.02 -27.61 -6.26
CA THR A 65 36.51 -28.75 -5.48
C THR A 65 37.43 -29.16 -4.31
N PRO A 66 38.76 -29.34 -4.48
CA PRO A 66 39.62 -29.76 -3.37
C PRO A 66 39.61 -28.77 -2.20
N THR A 67 39.64 -27.46 -2.52
CA THR A 67 39.61 -26.38 -1.52
C THR A 67 38.29 -26.36 -0.77
N VAL A 68 37.16 -26.47 -1.49
CA VAL A 68 35.82 -26.48 -0.88
C VAL A 68 35.65 -27.70 0.02
N CYS A 69 36.02 -28.89 -0.45
CA CYS A 69 35.96 -30.11 0.36
C CYS A 69 36.79 -29.98 1.64
N SER A 70 38.03 -29.48 1.54
CA SER A 70 38.90 -29.30 2.71
C SER A 70 38.31 -28.32 3.73
N VAL A 71 37.74 -27.21 3.28
CA VAL A 71 37.12 -26.21 4.17
C VAL A 71 35.84 -26.76 4.79
N LEU A 72 35.02 -27.49 4.04
CA LEU A 72 33.80 -28.11 4.56
C LEU A 72 34.12 -29.16 5.63
N GLU A 73 35.14 -30.00 5.43
CA GLU A 73 35.59 -30.97 6.45
C GLU A 73 36.10 -30.29 7.72
N LYS A 74 36.84 -29.18 7.58
CA LYS A 74 37.29 -28.38 8.72
C LYS A 74 36.12 -27.74 9.46
N ASN A 75 35.16 -27.19 8.73
CA ASN A 75 33.96 -26.59 9.31
C ASN A 75 33.09 -27.63 10.02
N LEU A 76 32.97 -28.85 9.47
CA LEU A 76 32.22 -29.93 10.11
C LEU A 76 32.83 -30.34 11.47
N LYS A 77 34.16 -30.30 11.59
CA LYS A 77 34.86 -30.57 12.85
C LYS A 77 34.96 -29.34 13.76
N SER A 78 34.55 -28.18 13.29
CA SER A 78 34.67 -26.93 14.02
C SER A 78 33.60 -26.85 15.11
N LYS A 79 34.02 -26.44 16.29
CA LYS A 79 33.16 -26.11 17.43
C LYS A 79 32.94 -24.61 17.61
N ALA A 80 33.28 -23.81 16.58
CA ALA A 80 33.31 -22.35 16.68
C ALA A 80 31.96 -21.74 17.10
N PHE A 81 30.85 -22.42 16.84
CA PHE A 81 29.50 -21.92 17.11
C PHE A 81 28.68 -22.84 18.03
N ASP A 82 29.29 -23.80 18.73
CA ASP A 82 28.58 -24.73 19.63
C ASP A 82 27.79 -24.01 20.74
N ARG A 83 28.20 -22.79 21.08
CA ARG A 83 27.58 -21.96 22.13
C ARG A 83 26.72 -20.82 21.58
N PHE A 84 26.47 -20.81 20.26
CA PHE A 84 25.58 -19.81 19.68
C PHE A 84 24.15 -20.08 20.14
N LYS A 85 23.67 -19.24 21.04
CA LYS A 85 22.26 -19.21 21.45
C LYS A 85 21.60 -18.07 20.70
N LEU A 86 20.85 -18.40 19.65
CA LEU A 86 19.94 -17.44 19.02
C LEU A 86 18.85 -17.13 20.04
N MET A 87 18.82 -15.90 20.55
CA MET A 87 17.66 -15.39 21.27
C MET A 87 16.57 -15.08 20.23
N SER A 88 15.95 -16.12 19.68
CA SER A 88 14.72 -15.97 18.90
C SER A 88 13.57 -15.89 19.88
N ASP A 89 13.02 -14.69 19.99
CA ASP A 89 12.07 -14.24 21.01
C ASP A 89 12.63 -14.36 22.44
N ALA A 90 12.58 -13.28 23.19
CA ALA A 90 12.92 -13.31 24.61
C ALA A 90 12.14 -14.47 25.25
N GLU A 91 12.84 -15.40 25.92
CA GLU A 91 12.20 -16.49 26.66
C GLU A 91 11.17 -15.85 27.59
N ALA A 92 9.88 -15.91 27.20
CA ALA A 92 8.81 -15.30 27.96
C ALA A 92 8.70 -16.09 29.27
N THR A 93 9.27 -15.52 30.33
CA THR A 93 9.42 -16.16 31.63
C THR A 93 8.09 -16.37 32.36
N SER A 94 7.01 -15.79 31.86
CA SER A 94 5.67 -15.97 32.40
C SER A 94 4.59 -15.79 31.33
N ILE A 95 3.47 -16.50 31.51
CA ILE A 95 2.25 -16.25 30.75
C ILE A 95 1.71 -14.90 31.23
N ALA A 96 1.88 -13.86 30.41
CA ALA A 96 1.30 -12.55 30.65
C ALA A 96 -0.03 -12.42 29.89
N ARG A 97 -1.07 -11.91 30.57
CA ARG A 97 -2.29 -11.46 29.90
C ARG A 97 -1.99 -10.14 29.17
N LEU A 98 -1.64 -10.23 27.89
CA LEU A 98 -1.33 -9.06 27.04
C LEU A 98 -2.59 -8.33 26.57
N HIS A 99 -3.60 -9.12 26.19
CA HIS A 99 -4.86 -8.61 25.69
C HIS A 99 -6.01 -9.24 26.45
N LEU A 100 -7.06 -8.44 26.63
CA LEU A 100 -8.30 -8.85 27.24
C LEU A 100 -9.42 -8.52 26.26
N LEU A 101 -10.20 -9.53 25.94
CA LEU A 101 -11.49 -9.30 25.31
C LEU A 101 -12.54 -9.14 26.40
N GLU A 102 -12.98 -7.90 26.61
CA GLU A 102 -14.09 -7.58 27.49
C GLU A 102 -15.37 -7.33 26.69
N LYS A 103 -16.50 -7.70 27.28
CA LYS A 103 -17.82 -7.54 26.68
C LYS A 103 -18.69 -6.64 27.56
N THR A 104 -19.39 -5.72 26.92
CA THR A 104 -20.41 -4.85 27.54
C THR A 104 -21.82 -5.37 27.24
N LEU A 105 -22.21 -6.54 27.75
CA LEU A 105 -23.64 -6.90 27.81
C LEU A 105 -24.06 -7.22 29.25
N GLU A 106 -25.37 -7.23 29.47
CA GLU A 106 -26.01 -7.58 30.73
C GLU A 106 -25.60 -8.97 31.25
N SER A 107 -25.65 -9.09 32.59
CA SER A 107 -25.29 -10.31 33.31
C SER A 107 -26.17 -11.49 32.87
N GLY A 108 -25.58 -12.52 32.27
CA GLY A 108 -26.28 -13.73 31.84
C GLY A 108 -25.77 -14.33 30.54
N PHE A 109 -25.08 -13.55 29.70
CA PHE A 109 -24.54 -14.04 28.43
C PHE A 109 -23.13 -14.64 28.59
N CYS A 110 -23.05 -15.97 28.63
CA CYS A 110 -21.77 -16.69 28.56
C CYS A 110 -21.33 -16.86 27.09
N CYS A 111 -20.04 -16.68 26.79
CA CYS A 111 -19.50 -16.96 25.46
C CYS A 111 -19.67 -18.45 25.13
N SER A 112 -20.31 -18.78 24.00
CA SER A 112 -20.52 -20.16 23.55
C SER A 112 -19.48 -20.63 22.53
N SER A 113 -18.90 -19.71 21.75
CA SER A 113 -17.89 -20.04 20.74
C SER A 113 -16.94 -18.87 20.47
N VAL A 114 -15.67 -19.19 20.21
CA VAL A 114 -14.63 -18.25 19.76
C VAL A 114 -13.95 -18.84 18.54
N SER A 115 -13.76 -18.03 17.50
CA SER A 115 -13.02 -18.42 16.31
C SER A 115 -12.11 -17.30 15.82
N TRP A 116 -11.05 -17.68 15.12
CA TRP A 116 -10.03 -16.78 14.57
C TRP A 116 -9.98 -16.90 13.06
N ASN A 117 -9.80 -15.77 12.38
CA ASN A 117 -9.56 -15.77 10.94
C ASN A 117 -8.13 -16.25 10.65
N CYS A 118 -7.95 -17.14 9.67
CA CYS A 118 -6.63 -17.64 9.27
C CYS A 118 -5.84 -16.69 8.35
N ILE A 119 -6.50 -15.66 7.81
CA ILE A 119 -5.93 -14.66 6.89
C ILE A 119 -5.57 -13.36 7.62
N GLY A 120 -6.23 -13.05 8.75
CA GLY A 120 -6.03 -11.81 9.48
C GLY A 120 -6.23 -11.97 10.99
N THR A 121 -5.97 -10.91 11.76
CA THR A 121 -5.99 -10.93 13.23
C THR A 121 -7.39 -10.80 13.85
N ALA A 122 -8.45 -10.91 13.05
CA ALA A 122 -9.82 -10.72 13.51
C ALA A 122 -10.32 -11.89 14.37
N LEU A 123 -11.00 -11.52 15.45
CA LEU A 123 -11.65 -12.42 16.40
C LEU A 123 -13.17 -12.40 16.20
N ALA A 124 -13.79 -13.57 16.16
CA ALA A 124 -15.23 -13.73 16.15
C ALA A 124 -15.68 -14.48 17.42
N VAL A 125 -16.68 -13.94 18.11
CA VAL A 125 -17.21 -14.49 19.36
C VAL A 125 -18.73 -14.59 19.30
N ALA A 126 -19.27 -15.74 19.68
CA ALA A 126 -20.70 -16.02 19.70
C ALA A 126 -21.23 -16.10 21.13
N TYR A 127 -22.48 -15.65 21.30
CA TYR A 127 -23.23 -15.76 22.54
C TYR A 127 -24.58 -16.43 22.27
N PRO A 128 -25.07 -17.28 23.19
CA PRO A 128 -26.39 -17.86 23.07
C PRO A 128 -27.45 -16.76 23.18
N LEU A 129 -28.50 -16.84 22.36
CA LEU A 129 -29.72 -16.08 22.59
C LEU A 129 -30.55 -16.82 23.64
N SER A 130 -30.67 -16.22 24.83
CA SER A 130 -31.69 -16.60 25.80
C SER A 130 -33.04 -16.05 25.31
N TYR A 131 -33.97 -16.94 24.96
CA TYR A 131 -35.39 -16.61 24.76
C TYR A 131 -36.14 -16.66 26.08
#